data_AF-A0A419SGB0-F1
#
_entry.id   AF-A0A419SGB0-F1
#
_cell.length_a   1.000
_cell.length_b   1.000
_cell.length_c   1.000
_cell.angle_alpha   90.00
_cell.angle_beta   90.00
_cell.angle_gamma   90.00
#
_symmetry.space_group_name_H-M   'P 1'
#
loop_
_entity.id
_entity.type
_entity.pdbx_description
1 polymer ?
#
loop_
_entity_poly.entity_id
_entity_poly.type
_entity_poly.pdbx_seq_one_letter_code
_entity_poly.pdbx_strand_id
1 'polypeptide(L)' 'MSWPIKGCIVCGDTEQKGITIWQSFICESCEQEMVNTDVRDTKYPFFVEKMKLIWKLDA' A
#
# COMPACT_ATOMS: atom_id res chain seq x y z
N MET A 1 -17.59 19.26 1.61
CA MET A 1 -17.05 18.00 2.14
C MET A 1 -15.84 17.65 1.30
N SER A 2 -14.61 17.75 1.83
CA SER A 2 -13.39 17.41 1.10
C SER A 2 -12.79 16.14 1.68
N TRP A 3 -12.76 15.06 0.89
CA TRP A 3 -12.05 13.85 1.28
C TRP A 3 -10.56 14.06 1.04
N PRO A 4 -9.68 13.77 2.02
CA PRO A 4 -8.25 13.97 1.86
C PRO A 4 -7.70 12.98 0.84
N ILE A 5 -7.05 13.50 -0.19
CA ILE A 5 -6.29 12.71 -1.16
C ILE A 5 -4.99 12.28 -0.45
N LYS A 6 -4.69 10.99 -0.45
CA LYS A 6 -3.50 10.43 0.22
C LYS A 6 -2.57 9.76 -0.78
N GLY A 7 -1.27 9.88 -0.56
CA GLY A 7 -0.25 9.22 -1.39
C GLY A 7 -0.09 7.75 -1.04
N CYS A 8 -0.16 6.88 -2.04
CA CYS A 8 0.04 5.44 -1.89
C CYS A 8 1.53 5.10 -1.68
N ILE A 9 1.86 4.32 -0.66
CA ILE A 9 3.26 3.90 -0.40
C ILE A 9 3.82 2.91 -1.44
N VAL A 10 2.93 2.28 -2.22
CA VAL A 10 3.28 1.24 -3.19
C VAL A 10 3.61 1.86 -4.55
N CYS A 11 2.64 2.58 -5.15
CA CYS A 11 2.80 3.21 -6.47
C CYS A 11 3.23 4.69 -6.42
N GLY A 12 3.03 5.38 -5.30
CA GLY A 12 3.32 6.82 -5.16
C GLY A 12 2.19 7.75 -5.60
N ASP A 13 1.13 7.23 -6.24
CA ASP A 13 0.01 8.04 -6.71
C ASP A 13 -0.88 8.54 -5.55
N THR A 14 -1.48 9.70 -5.75
CA THR A 14 -2.41 10.30 -4.80
C THR A 14 -3.84 9.89 -5.12
N GLU A 15 -4.47 9.15 -4.22
CA GLU A 15 -5.83 8.63 -4.40
C GLU A 15 -6.73 8.95 -3.21
N GLN A 16 -8.05 8.95 -3.46
CA GLN A 16 -9.05 9.14 -2.41
C GLN A 16 -9.50 7.81 -1.81
N LYS A 17 -9.47 6.73 -2.59
CA LYS A 17 -9.96 5.41 -2.22
C LYS A 17 -8.83 4.44 -1.93
N GLY A 18 -9.00 3.66 -0.88
CA GLY A 18 -8.05 2.66 -0.43
C GLY A 18 -8.07 2.52 1.08
N ILE A 19 -7.03 1.89 1.62
CA ILE A 19 -6.90 1.61 3.04
C ILE A 19 -5.76 2.42 3.65
N THR A 20 -5.93 2.81 4.92
CA THR A 20 -4.87 3.40 5.73
C THR A 20 -4.47 2.39 6.80
N ILE A 21 -3.20 2.01 6.85
CA ILE A 21 -2.62 1.13 7.86
C ILE A 21 -1.63 1.97 8.67
N TRP A 22 -1.93 2.18 9.95
CA TRP A 22 -1.17 3.08 10.83
C TRP A 22 -1.10 4.51 10.26
N GLN A 23 0.06 4.93 9.75
CA GLN A 23 0.30 6.22 9.10
C GLN A 23 0.51 6.10 7.58
N SER A 24 0.45 4.89 7.04
CA SER A 24 0.67 4.61 5.62
C SER A 24 -0.65 4.42 4.87
N PHE A 25 -0.72 4.89 3.62
CA PHE A 25 -1.87 4.71 2.75
C PHE A 25 -1.55 3.80 1.57
N ILE A 26 -2.50 2.95 1.19
CA ILE A 26 -2.44 2.04 0.04
C ILE A 26 -3.73 2.26 -0.75
N CYS A 27 -3.61 2.62 -2.04
CA CYS A 27 -4.77 2.81 -2.89
C CYS A 27 -5.48 1.48 -3.23
N GLU A 28 -6.75 1.56 -3.63
CA GLU A 28 -7.59 0.41 -3.97
C GLU A 28 -6.94 -0.52 -5.01
N SER A 29 -6.29 0.01 -6.05
CA SER A 29 -5.63 -0.82 -7.06
C SER A 29 -4.46 -1.63 -6.48
N CYS A 30 -3.64 -1.01 -5.63
CA CYS A 30 -2.47 -1.66 -5.03
C CYS A 30 -2.86 -2.71 -3.99
N GLU A 31 -3.88 -2.46 -3.17
CA GLU A 31 -4.35 -3.49 -2.23
C GLU A 31 -4.94 -4.70 -2.96
N GLN A 32 -5.70 -4.48 -4.04
CA GLN A 32 -6.28 -5.55 -4.83
C GLN A 32 -5.19 -6.36 -5.53
N GLU A 33 -4.19 -5.70 -6.13
CA GLU A 33 -3.06 -6.42 -6.74
C GLU A 33 -2.31 -7.24 -5.69
N MET A 34 -2.05 -6.67 -4.51
CA MET A 34 -1.33 -7.35 -3.43
C MET A 34 -2.09 -8.57 -2.90
N VAL A 35 -3.41 -8.47 -2.66
CA VAL A 35 -4.24 -9.57 -2.15
C VAL A 35 -4.40 -10.68 -3.19
N ASN A 36 -4.43 -10.34 -4.48
CA ASN A 36 -4.53 -11.30 -5.57
C ASN A 36 -3.16 -11.84 -6.05
N THR A 37 -2.04 -11.33 -5.54
CA THR A 37 -0.70 -11.83 -5.89
C THR A 37 -0.44 -13.15 -5.17
N ASP A 38 -0.22 -14.21 -5.94
CA ASP A 38 0.15 -15.52 -5.39
C ASP A 38 1.53 -15.45 -4.71
N VAL A 39 1.70 -16.18 -3.61
CA VAL A 39 2.96 -16.22 -2.86
C VAL A 39 4.14 -16.77 -3.68
N ARG A 40 3.87 -17.48 -4.77
CA ARG A 40 4.86 -18.03 -5.71
C ARG A 40 5.20 -17.04 -6.83
N ASP A 41 4.48 -15.93 -6.94
CA ASP A 41 4.77 -14.89 -7.93
C ASP A 41 6.03 -14.12 -7.53
N THR A 42 6.87 -13.82 -8.51
CA THR A 42 8.03 -12.94 -8.40
C THR A 42 7.72 -11.55 -7.84
N LYS A 43 6.47 -11.09 -7.91
CA LYS A 43 6.00 -9.82 -7.34
C LYS A 43 5.72 -9.89 -5.84
N TYR A 44 5.50 -11.08 -5.27
CA TYR A 44 5.17 -11.20 -3.85
C TYR A 44 6.23 -10.59 -2.91
N PRO A 45 7.55 -10.82 -3.12
CA PRO A 45 8.60 -10.19 -2.31
C PRO A 45 8.54 -8.66 -2.34
N PHE A 46 8.20 -8.05 -3.48
CA PHE A 46 8.10 -6.60 -3.62
C PHE A 46 7.04 -6.01 -2.68
N PHE A 47 5.85 -6.61 -2.62
CA PHE A 47 4.79 -6.16 -1.71
C PHE A 47 5.18 -6.36 -0.24
N VAL A 48 5.84 -7.47 0.09
CA VAL A 48 6.32 -7.73 1.45
C VAL A 48 7.33 -6.66 1.89
N GLU A 49 8.25 -6.24 1.01
CA GLU A 49 9.19 -5.15 1.31
C GLU A 49 8.49 -3.82 1.55
N LYS A 50 7.46 -3.49 0.76
CA LYS A 50 6.65 -2.29 0.96
C LYS A 50 5.90 -2.31 2.29
N MET A 51 5.33 -3.46 2.68
CA MET A 51 4.64 -3.62 3.96
C MET A 51 5.57 -3.44 5.16
N LYS A 52 6.85 -3.83 5.04
CA LYS A 52 7.85 -3.58 6.09
C LYS A 52 8.08 -2.09 6.33
N LEU A 53 7.89 -1.23 5.32
CA LEU A 53 8.06 0.23 5.48
C LEU A 53 7.03 0.82 6.45
N ILE A 54 5.83 0.24 6.53
CA ILE A 54 4.76 0.69 7.44
C ILE A 54 5.25 0.68 8.89
N TRP A 55 5.99 -0.36 9.27
CA TRP A 55 6.45 -0.61 10.63
C TRP A 55 7.85 -0.06 10.91
N LYS A 56 8.59 0.40 9.89
CA LYS A 56 9.92 0.99 10.04
C LYS A 56 9.89 2.45 10.51
N LEU A 57 8.72 3.07 10.60
CA LEU A 57 8.57 4.45 11.07
C LEU A 57 8.71 4.59 12.60
N ASP A 58 8.69 3.48 13.33
CA ASP A 58 8.81 3.44 14.80
C ASP A 58 10.20 2.93 15.30
N ALA A 59 11.21 2.87 14.42
CA ALA A 59 12.56 2.34 14.72
C ALA A 59 13.65 3.43 14.76
#